data_AF-A0A2V6GH37-F1
#
_entry.id   AF-A0A2V6GH37-F1
#
_cell.length_a   1.000
_cell.length_b   1.000
_cell.length_c   1.000
_cell.angle_alpha   90.00
_cell.angle_beta   90.00
_cell.angle_gamma   90.00
#
_symmetry.space_group_name_H-M   'P 1'
#
loop_
_entity.id
_entity.type
_entity.pdbx_description
1 polymer ?
#
loop_
_entity_poly.entity_id
_entity_poly.type
_entity_poly.pdbx_seq_one_letter_code
_entity_poly.pdbx_strand_id
1 'polypeptide(L)'
;MLESSQLLGLALTLQNPVKARLFLKLKSPESASELARNLHNEPQRWLRLQDSNLLLYVQPPEITRQAASLELHFNVPEETARFLLQRIAKTDIATSVAGD
;
A
#
# COMPACT_ATOMS: atom_id res chain seq x y z
N MET A 1 -7.05 -2.01 -14.23
CA MET A 1 -5.65 -1.53 -14.10
C MET A 1 -4.90 -2.17 -12.92
N LEU A 2 -5.48 -2.28 -11.72
CA LEU A 2 -4.86 -3.04 -10.60
C LEU A 2 -4.78 -4.57 -10.85
N GLU A 3 -5.62 -5.11 -11.74
CA GLU A 3 -5.54 -6.51 -12.23
C GLU A 3 -4.22 -6.83 -12.98
N SER A 4 -3.38 -5.82 -13.19
CA SER A 4 -2.06 -5.95 -13.82
C SER A 4 -0.91 -5.64 -12.87
N SER A 5 -1.19 -5.52 -11.56
CA SER A 5 -0.19 -5.30 -10.52
C SER A 5 -0.24 -6.41 -9.47
N GLN A 6 0.91 -6.98 -9.17
CA GLN A 6 1.12 -7.90 -8.06
C GLN A 6 1.67 -7.11 -6.86
N LEU A 7 1.02 -7.28 -5.70
CA LEU A 7 1.59 -6.84 -4.43
C LEU A 7 2.75 -7.77 -4.06
N LEU A 8 3.96 -7.24 -3.98
CA LEU A 8 5.13 -7.99 -3.53
C LEU A 8 5.29 -7.93 -2.01
N GLY A 9 4.89 -6.82 -1.40
CA GLY A 9 4.94 -6.67 0.05
C GLY A 9 4.49 -5.30 0.53
N LEU A 10 4.05 -5.27 1.78
CA LEU A 10 3.82 -4.07 2.58
C LEU A 10 4.63 -4.22 3.86
N ALA A 11 5.56 -3.29 4.10
CA ALA A 11 6.30 -3.22 5.36
C ALA A 11 5.84 -1.99 6.16
N LEU A 12 5.62 -2.17 7.46
CA LEU A 12 5.28 -1.11 8.41
C LEU A 12 6.38 -1.01 9.46
N THR A 13 6.91 0.20 9.65
CA THR A 13 7.81 0.52 10.76
C THR A 13 7.04 1.34 11.79
N LEU A 14 6.77 0.73 12.95
CA LEU A 14 5.95 1.30 14.03
C LEU A 14 6.74 2.27 14.93
N GLN A 15 7.52 3.16 14.31
CA GLN A 15 8.14 4.31 14.97
C GLN A 15 7.21 5.53 14.85
N ASN A 16 7.55 6.66 15.47
CA ASN A 16 6.80 7.90 15.28
C ASN A 16 7.59 8.86 14.36
N PRO A 17 7.06 9.23 13.16
CA PRO A 17 5.80 8.75 12.57
C PRO A 17 5.90 7.32 12.05
N VAL A 18 4.74 6.64 11.93
CA VAL A 18 4.68 5.29 11.35
C VAL A 18 5.04 5.39 9.88
N LYS A 19 5.98 4.55 9.42
CA LYS A 19 6.43 4.54 8.02
C LYS A 19 5.95 3.28 7.32
N ALA A 20 5.57 3.42 6.05
CA ALA A 20 5.21 2.31 5.19
C ALA A 20 6.10 2.25 3.94
N ARG A 21 6.39 1.02 3.52
CA ARG A 21 6.97 0.70 2.22
C ARG A 21 6.03 -0.24 1.48
N LEU A 22 5.56 0.18 0.31
CA LEU A 22 4.72 -0.63 -0.56
C LEU A 22 5.50 -1.02 -1.81
N PHE A 23 5.60 -2.32 -2.08
CA PHE A 23 6.32 -2.87 -3.23
C PHE A 23 5.33 -3.50 -4.20
N LEU A 24 5.34 -3.03 -5.44
CA LEU A 24 4.45 -3.50 -6.51
C LEU A 24 5.27 -3.96 -7.71
N LYS A 25 4.85 -5.06 -8.33
CA LYS A 25 5.31 -5.49 -9.66
C LYS A 25 4.19 -5.34 -10.66
N LEU A 26 4.45 -4.68 -11.78
CA LEU A 26 3.51 -4.54 -12.88
C LEU A 26 3.92 -5.44 -14.06
N LYS A 27 2.98 -5.66 -14.98
CA LYS A 27 3.19 -6.47 -16.19
C LYS A 27 4.26 -5.89 -17.12
N SER A 28 4.42 -4.57 -17.19
CA SER A 28 5.43 -3.92 -18.02
C SER A 28 5.95 -2.59 -17.45
N PRO A 29 7.10 -2.07 -17.93
CA PRO A 29 7.61 -0.76 -17.57
C PRO A 29 6.66 0.40 -17.92
N GLU A 30 5.90 0.29 -19.01
CA GLU A 30 4.92 1.31 -19.44
C GLU A 30 3.79 1.41 -18.41
N SER A 31 3.23 0.29 -17.98
CA SER A 31 2.21 0.27 -16.93
C SER A 31 2.76 0.82 -15.61
N ALA A 32 4.03 0.53 -15.26
CA ALA A 32 4.66 1.11 -14.07
C ALA A 32 4.80 2.63 -14.19
N SER A 33 5.07 3.15 -15.38
CA SER A 33 5.13 4.59 -15.66
C SER A 33 3.77 5.25 -15.47
N GLU A 34 2.73 4.64 -16.02
CA GLU A 34 1.36 5.13 -15.95
C GLU A 34 0.84 5.13 -14.50
N LEU A 35 1.06 4.03 -13.77
CA LEU A 35 0.64 3.97 -12.37
C LEU A 35 1.41 4.96 -11.50
N ALA A 36 2.71 5.14 -11.70
CA ALA A 36 3.49 6.15 -10.99
C ALA A 36 2.95 7.57 -11.23
N ARG A 37 2.60 7.90 -12.48
CA ARG A 37 1.97 9.18 -12.83
C ARG A 37 0.62 9.35 -12.14
N ASN A 38 -0.21 8.32 -12.14
CA ASN A 38 -1.53 8.35 -11.52
C ASN A 38 -1.44 8.49 -9.99
N LEU A 39 -0.49 7.79 -9.36
CA LEU A 39 -0.18 7.93 -7.93
C LEU A 39 0.32 9.32 -7.57
N HIS A 40 1.14 9.94 -8.43
CA HIS A 40 1.63 11.30 -8.23
C HIS A 40 0.51 12.34 -8.36
N ASN A 41 -0.34 12.21 -9.39
CA ASN A 41 -1.39 13.19 -9.70
C ASN A 41 -2.61 13.06 -8.77
N GLU A 42 -2.99 11.83 -8.40
CA GLU A 42 -4.22 11.56 -7.65
C GLU A 42 -4.00 10.56 -6.48
N PRO A 43 -3.02 10.78 -5.58
CA PRO A 43 -2.65 9.79 -4.57
C PRO A 43 -3.82 9.33 -3.69
N GLN A 44 -4.75 10.24 -3.37
CA GLN A 44 -5.96 9.93 -2.58
C GLN A 44 -6.89 8.89 -3.23
N ARG A 45 -6.90 8.81 -4.56
CA ARG A 45 -7.71 7.84 -5.30
C ARG A 45 -7.12 6.43 -5.21
N TRP A 46 -5.80 6.34 -5.12
CA TRP A 46 -5.05 5.08 -5.19
C TRP A 46 -4.61 4.55 -3.83
N LEU A 47 -4.38 5.44 -2.86
CA LEU A 47 -3.85 5.12 -1.53
C LEU A 47 -4.89 5.38 -0.42
N ARG A 48 -6.15 5.09 -0.74
CA ARG A 48 -7.25 5.05 0.22
C ARG A 48 -7.54 3.59 0.59
N LEU A 49 -7.82 3.35 1.87
CA LEU A 49 -8.23 2.04 2.33
C LEU A 49 -9.61 1.67 1.79
N GLN A 50 -9.72 0.46 1.24
CA GLN A 50 -11.00 -0.10 0.81
C GLN A 50 -11.97 -0.18 2.00
N ASP A 51 -13.25 0.06 1.75
CA ASP A 51 -14.32 0.05 2.76
C ASP A 51 -14.15 1.06 3.90
N SER A 52 -13.30 2.07 3.74
CA SER A 52 -13.17 3.18 4.68
C SER A 52 -12.92 4.51 3.97
N ASN A 53 -12.99 5.61 4.73
CA ASN A 53 -12.59 6.94 4.27
C ASN A 53 -11.13 7.27 4.65
N LEU A 54 -10.38 6.31 5.19
CA LEU A 54 -9.02 6.52 5.69
C LEU A 54 -8.00 6.52 4.55
N LEU A 55 -7.09 7.51 4.57
CA LEU A 55 -5.92 7.54 3.70
C LEU A 55 -4.76 6.77 4.32
N LEU A 56 -3.98 6.10 3.48
CA LEU A 56 -2.76 5.39 3.87
C LEU A 56 -1.59 6.33 4.16
N TYR A 57 -1.66 7.59 3.72
CA TYR A 57 -0.55 8.52 3.76
C TYR A 57 -0.91 9.84 4.46
N VAL A 58 0.07 10.45 5.14
CA VAL A 58 -0.03 11.82 5.71
C VAL A 58 0.38 12.87 4.68
N GLN A 59 1.37 12.54 3.85
CA GLN A 59 1.88 13.36 2.74
C GLN A 59 2.04 12.48 1.50
N PRO A 60 1.94 13.04 0.27
CA PRO A 60 2.09 12.26 -0.95
C PRO A 60 3.35 11.37 -0.90
N PRO A 61 3.26 10.12 -1.38
CA PRO A 61 4.35 9.17 -1.28
C PRO A 61 5.54 9.60 -2.14
N GLU A 62 6.75 9.28 -1.68
CA GLU A 62 7.91 9.22 -2.57
C GLU A 62 7.79 7.95 -3.41
N ILE A 63 8.00 8.07 -4.73
CA ILE A 63 7.80 6.97 -5.68
C ILE A 63 9.11 6.69 -6.40
N THR A 64 9.65 5.49 -6.19
CA THR A 64 10.80 4.98 -6.94
C THR A 64 10.33 3.95 -7.95
N ARG A 65 10.79 4.07 -9.20
CA ARG A 65 10.47 3.14 -10.28
C ARG A 65 11.72 2.48 -10.82
N GLN A 66 11.68 1.17 -11.00
CA GLN A 66 12.74 0.39 -11.63
C GLN A 66 12.13 -0.64 -12.60
N ALA A 67 12.27 -0.38 -13.91
CA ALA A 67 11.59 -1.15 -14.95
C ALA A 67 10.08 -1.30 -14.66
N ALA A 68 9.60 -2.53 -14.51
CA ALA A 68 8.20 -2.83 -14.20
C ALA A 68 7.89 -2.84 -12.69
N SER A 69 8.80 -2.41 -11.82
CA SER A 69 8.63 -2.40 -10.36
C SER A 69 8.42 -0.97 -9.84
N LEU A 70 7.56 -0.83 -8.83
CA LEU A 70 7.33 0.41 -8.09
C LEU A 70 7.55 0.19 -6.60
N GLU A 71 8.25 1.11 -5.97
CA GLU A 71 8.37 1.23 -4.52
C GLU A 71 7.82 2.58 -4.08
N LEU A 72 6.93 2.57 -3.09
CA LEU A 72 6.38 3.77 -2.48
C LEU A 72 6.82 3.85 -1.02
N HIS A 73 7.26 5.05 -0.62
CA HIS A 73 7.58 5.39 0.77
C HIS A 73 6.64 6.48 1.26
N PHE A 74 5.97 6.25 2.38
CA PHE A 74 5.07 7.26 2.97
C PHE A 74 4.93 7.09 4.48
N ASN A 75 4.59 8.19 5.15
CA ASN A 75 4.18 8.17 6.56
C ASN A 75 2.69 7.85 6.64
N VAL A 76 2.29 6.99 7.56
CA VAL A 76 0.91 6.54 7.76
C VAL A 76 0.30 7.29 8.95
N PRO A 77 -0.95 7.80 8.84
CA PRO A 77 -1.67 8.31 10.00
C PRO A 77 -1.80 7.24 11.08
N GLU A 78 -1.66 7.60 12.36
CA GLU A 78 -1.69 6.63 13.46
C GLU A 78 -2.98 5.80 13.50
N GLU A 79 -4.13 6.45 13.28
CA GLU A 79 -5.43 5.79 13.21
C GLU A 79 -5.47 4.74 12.09
N THR A 80 -4.98 5.10 10.91
CA THR A 80 -4.87 4.19 9.77
C THR A 80 -3.95 3.01 10.06
N ALA A 81 -2.79 3.26 10.69
CA ALA A 81 -1.85 2.20 11.08
C ALA A 81 -2.49 1.22 12.07
N ARG A 82 -3.19 1.72 13.09
CA ARG A 82 -3.92 0.90 14.06
C ARG A 82 -4.99 0.04 13.38
N PHE A 83 -5.75 0.65 12.47
CA PHE A 83 -6.79 -0.06 11.72
C PHE A 83 -6.22 -1.15 10.79
N LEU A 84 -5.10 -0.88 10.12
CA LEU A 84 -4.37 -1.88 9.32
C LEU A 84 -3.92 -3.07 10.17
N LEU A 85 -3.27 -2.81 11.30
CA LEU A 85 -2.82 -3.87 12.22
C LEU A 85 -3.98 -4.71 12.74
N GLN A 86 -5.12 -4.09 13.05
CA GLN A 86 -6.33 -4.81 13.45
C GLN A 86 -6.88 -5.71 12.33
N ARG A 87 -6.85 -5.26 11.07
CA ARG A 87 -7.24 -6.13 9.94
C ARG A 87 -6.29 -7.31 9.79
N ILE A 88 -4.98 -7.07 9.84
CA ILE A 88 -3.96 -8.13 9.72
C ILE A 88 -4.17 -9.19 10.81
N ALA A 89 -4.30 -8.76 12.06
CA ALA A 89 -4.54 -9.66 13.18
C ALA A 89 -5.85 -10.47 13.03
N LYS A 90 -6.91 -9.87 12.51
CA LYS A 90 -8.19 -10.57 12.25
C LYS A 90 -8.09 -11.56 11.10
N THR A 91 -7.35 -11.23 10.05
CA THR A 91 -7.12 -12.13 8.91
C THR A 91 -6.38 -13.39 9.38
N ASP A 92 -5.34 -13.26 10.20
CA ASP A 92 -4.60 -14.41 10.75
C ASP A 92 -5.49 -15.37 11.54
N ILE A 93 -6.40 -14.83 12.36
CA ILE A 93 -7.33 -15.63 13.16
C ILE A 93 -8.30 -16.41 12.26
N ALA A 94 -8.83 -15.78 11.19
CA ALA A 94 -9.75 -16.42 10.27
C ALA A 94 -9.12 -17.57 9.47
N THR A 95 -7.85 -17.43 9.07
CA THR A 95 -7.09 -18.53 8.45
C THR A 95 -6.76 -19.66 9.42
N SER A 96 -6.60 -19.34 10.72
CA SER A 96 -6.29 -20.35 11.73
C SER A 96 -7.50 -21.19 12.14
N VAL A 97 -8.73 -20.68 12.04
CA VAL A 97 -9.96 -21.45 12.36
C VAL A 97 -10.51 -22.26 11.18
N ALA A 98 -10.05 -22.01 9.95
CA ALA A 98 -10.45 -22.78 8.77
C ALA A 98 -9.57 -24.02 8.52
N GLY A 99 -8.61 -24.29 9.40
CA GLY A 99 -7.61 -25.36 9.28
C GLY A 99 -7.75 -26.48 10.31
N ASP A 100 -8.93 -26.69 10.90
CA ASP A 100 -9.25 -27.77 11.85
C ASP A 100 -10.47 -28.57 11.35
#